data_AF-A0A674AJ62-F1
#
_entry.id   AF-A0A674AJ62-F1
#
_cell.length_a   1.000
_cell.length_b   1.000
_cell.length_c   1.000
_cell.angle_alpha   90.00
_cell.angle_beta   90.00
_cell.angle_gamma   90.00
#
_symmetry.space_group_name_H-M   'P 1'
#
loop_
_entity.id
_entity.type
_entity.pdbx_description
1 polymer ?
#
loop_
_entity_poly.entity_id
_entity_poly.type
_entity_poly.pdbx_seq_one_letter_code
_entity_poly.pdbx_strand_id
1 'polypeptide(L)'
;MGSTLNVTLANTAVLSWYYFLQASVANQEQWDEMLATKGLTVVDVYQQWCGPCRAVVSLLRKIKNELGDDLLHFATAKADSIDALERYRGKCEPTFLFYGGGEMVSVLRGANAPLLQKMVLEELAREKTVLEEGGERRVVKDEGLIDEEEEEEEDQSDEDILVPDSKSYTVAIIKPNAVAHGKASEIIMKIQDAGFEILVHEEKTLSDSEARDFYQNKVGEACFEDLIQFMSSGPSYVLVVSQREGSGHVVQAWREFIGPADIEEARRDKPESLRSQYGSETLFNALHGSDDNHQARRELAFFFPSFRTSSRAEQHEEEGINLMTFSKELCSR
;
A
#
# COMPACT_ATOMS: atom_id res chain seq x y z
N MET A 1 -14.81 44.10 -38.62
CA MET A 1 -14.89 42.73 -39.16
C MET A 1 -13.76 41.95 -38.53
N GLY A 2 -14.02 41.30 -37.40
CA GLY A 2 -12.97 40.59 -36.68
C GLY A 2 -13.62 39.68 -35.67
N SER A 3 -13.48 38.38 -35.90
CA SER A 3 -13.46 37.30 -34.90
C SER A 3 -13.75 35.96 -35.60
N THR A 4 -12.77 35.45 -36.33
CA THR A 4 -12.68 34.03 -36.67
C THR A 4 -11.26 33.60 -36.36
N LEU A 5 -11.02 33.24 -35.11
CA LEU A 5 -9.86 32.50 -34.61
C LEU A 5 -10.21 32.08 -33.18
N ASN A 6 -10.31 30.76 -32.94
CA ASN A 6 -10.40 30.02 -31.66
C ASN A 6 -11.58 29.04 -31.57
N VAL A 7 -11.68 28.09 -32.51
CA VAL A 7 -12.51 26.87 -32.30
C VAL A 7 -11.71 25.57 -32.54
N THR A 8 -10.43 25.63 -32.91
CA THR A 8 -9.75 24.43 -33.43
C THR A 8 -8.77 23.74 -32.47
N LEU A 9 -8.46 24.30 -31.30
CA LEU A 9 -7.51 23.67 -30.35
C LEU A 9 -8.19 22.93 -29.18
N ALA A 10 -9.36 23.38 -28.73
CA ALA A 10 -10.09 22.71 -27.63
C ALA A 10 -10.67 21.34 -28.02
N ASN A 11 -10.90 21.08 -29.31
CA ASN A 11 -11.54 19.84 -29.76
C ASN A 11 -10.58 18.65 -29.93
N THR A 12 -9.27 18.87 -30.10
CA THR A 12 -8.31 17.78 -30.28
C THR A 12 -7.96 17.08 -28.97
N ALA A 13 -7.96 17.82 -27.85
CA ALA A 13 -7.78 17.24 -26.52
C ALA A 13 -8.96 16.34 -26.16
N VAL A 14 -10.20 16.83 -26.25
CA VAL A 14 -11.42 16.08 -25.92
C VAL A 14 -11.58 14.80 -26.78
N LEU A 15 -11.20 14.84 -28.06
CA LEU A 15 -11.26 13.66 -28.93
C LEU A 15 -10.20 12.59 -28.59
N SER A 16 -9.07 12.96 -27.99
CA SER A 16 -8.04 12.01 -27.54
C SER A 16 -8.54 11.15 -26.36
N TRP A 17 -9.41 11.71 -25.51
CA TRP A 17 -9.96 11.05 -24.32
C TRP A 17 -11.00 9.99 -24.65
N TYR A 18 -11.68 10.12 -25.80
CA TYR A 18 -12.75 9.20 -26.23
C TYR A 18 -12.21 7.87 -26.80
N TYR A 19 -11.02 7.88 -27.42
CA TYR A 19 -10.46 6.70 -28.11
C TYR A 19 -9.52 5.86 -27.24
N PHE A 20 -8.94 6.43 -26.20
CA PHE A 20 -8.10 5.69 -25.27
C PHE A 20 -8.93 5.17 -24.09
N LEU A 21 -8.60 3.96 -23.64
CA LEU A 21 -9.20 3.39 -22.42
C LEU A 21 -8.93 4.31 -21.22
N GLN A 22 -7.70 4.82 -21.13
CA GLN A 22 -7.22 5.76 -20.12
C GLN A 22 -6.52 6.93 -20.81
N ALA A 23 -6.84 8.17 -20.42
CA ALA A 23 -6.11 9.35 -20.85
C ALA A 23 -4.76 9.44 -20.10
N SER A 24 -3.69 9.81 -20.80
CA SER A 24 -2.37 10.01 -20.18
C SER A 24 -2.19 11.46 -19.75
N VAL A 25 -1.96 11.68 -18.46
CA VAL A 25 -1.70 13.00 -17.85
C VAL A 25 -0.24 13.04 -17.39
N ALA A 26 0.55 13.88 -18.03
CA ALA A 26 1.99 13.96 -17.85
C ALA A 26 2.48 15.32 -17.34
N ASN A 27 1.62 16.32 -17.20
CA ASN A 27 1.96 17.65 -16.69
C ASN A 27 0.75 18.33 -16.03
N GLN A 28 1.00 19.44 -15.33
CA GLN A 28 -0.02 20.21 -14.61
C GLN A 28 -1.14 20.76 -15.52
N GLU A 29 -0.83 21.19 -16.74
CA GLU A 29 -1.85 21.70 -17.68
C GLU A 29 -2.86 20.62 -18.06
N GLN A 30 -2.37 19.41 -18.37
CA GLN A 30 -3.22 18.25 -18.66
C GLN A 30 -4.02 17.79 -17.44
N TRP A 31 -3.47 17.98 -16.23
CA TRP A 31 -4.16 17.70 -14.98
C TRP A 31 -5.35 18.63 -14.78
N ASP A 32 -5.18 19.93 -15.02
CA ASP A 32 -6.26 20.91 -14.89
C ASP A 32 -7.35 20.69 -15.96
N GLU A 33 -6.95 20.37 -17.19
CA GLU A 33 -7.89 20.00 -18.27
C GLU A 33 -8.71 18.75 -17.92
N MET A 34 -8.07 17.74 -17.33
CA MET A 34 -8.74 16.53 -16.85
C MET A 34 -9.82 16.87 -15.81
N LEU A 35 -9.47 17.67 -14.81
CA LEU A 35 -10.38 18.03 -13.71
C LEU A 35 -11.60 18.83 -14.19
N ALA A 36 -11.47 19.55 -15.31
CA ALA A 36 -12.58 20.25 -15.95
C ALA A 36 -13.56 19.31 -16.70
N THR A 37 -13.23 18.03 -16.85
CA THR A 37 -14.08 17.07 -17.56
C THR A 37 -15.33 16.74 -16.76
N LYS A 38 -16.49 16.73 -17.42
CA LYS A 38 -17.78 16.40 -16.80
C LYS A 38 -17.88 14.90 -16.50
N GLY A 39 -18.23 14.57 -15.27
CA GLY A 39 -18.45 13.19 -14.82
C GLY A 39 -17.46 12.78 -13.72
N LEU A 40 -17.35 11.47 -13.53
CA LEU A 40 -16.40 10.86 -12.62
C LEU A 40 -15.12 10.49 -13.39
N THR A 41 -13.99 11.01 -12.95
CA THR A 41 -12.67 10.63 -13.46
C THR A 41 -11.93 9.82 -12.41
N VAL A 42 -11.50 8.61 -12.78
CA VAL A 42 -10.70 7.72 -11.93
C VAL A 42 -9.26 7.74 -12.44
N VAL A 43 -8.34 8.15 -11.58
CA VAL A 43 -6.96 8.46 -11.95
C VAL A 43 -6.03 7.46 -11.28
N ASP A 44 -5.34 6.64 -12.07
CA ASP A 44 -4.23 5.78 -11.65
C ASP A 44 -2.95 6.62 -11.54
N VAL A 45 -2.53 6.93 -10.32
CA VAL A 45 -1.34 7.74 -10.03
C VAL A 45 -0.11 6.84 -9.96
N TYR A 46 0.92 7.19 -10.71
CA TYR A 46 2.17 6.41 -10.78
C TYR A 46 3.42 7.29 -10.81
N GLN A 47 4.55 6.69 -10.44
CA GLN A 47 5.88 7.32 -10.53
C GLN A 47 6.55 6.96 -11.88
N GLN A 48 7.41 7.84 -12.39
CA GLN A 48 8.12 7.65 -13.65
C GLN A 48 8.83 6.30 -13.75
N TRP A 49 9.40 5.85 -12.64
CA TRP A 49 10.25 4.66 -12.56
C TRP A 49 9.45 3.35 -12.48
N CYS A 50 8.19 3.37 -12.00
CA CYS A 50 7.34 2.18 -11.90
C CYS A 50 6.33 2.05 -13.05
N GLY A 51 5.95 3.17 -13.67
CA GLY A 51 4.93 3.20 -14.72
C GLY A 51 3.51 2.88 -14.21
N PRO A 52 2.47 3.05 -15.05
CA PRO A 52 1.09 2.81 -14.65
C PRO A 52 0.80 1.33 -14.42
N CYS A 53 -0.19 1.02 -13.56
CA CYS A 53 -0.47 -0.33 -13.13
C CYS A 53 -1.10 -1.19 -14.25
N ARG A 54 -0.27 -1.98 -14.94
CA ARG A 54 -0.73 -2.84 -16.06
C ARG A 54 -1.75 -3.91 -15.65
N ALA A 55 -1.76 -4.33 -14.39
CA ALA A 55 -2.69 -5.33 -13.87
C ALA A 55 -4.14 -4.82 -13.82
N VAL A 56 -4.33 -3.52 -13.62
CA VAL A 56 -5.65 -2.91 -13.45
C VAL A 56 -6.28 -2.52 -14.79
N VAL A 57 -5.50 -2.39 -15.85
CA VAL A 57 -5.97 -2.07 -17.21
C VAL A 57 -7.08 -3.01 -17.71
N SER A 58 -6.98 -4.32 -17.43
CA SER A 58 -8.01 -5.30 -17.83
C SER A 58 -9.32 -5.10 -17.08
N LEU A 59 -9.25 -4.76 -15.79
CA LEU A 59 -10.39 -4.46 -14.95
C LEU A 59 -11.07 -3.15 -15.38
N LEU A 60 -10.32 -2.08 -15.58
CA LEU A 60 -10.90 -0.80 -16.03
C LEU A 60 -11.60 -0.94 -17.39
N ARG A 61 -11.02 -1.75 -18.30
CA ARG A 61 -11.67 -2.10 -19.57
C ARG A 61 -12.98 -2.84 -19.37
N LYS A 62 -12.99 -3.82 -18.47
CA LYS A 62 -14.20 -4.57 -18.14
C LYS A 62 -15.28 -3.64 -17.58
N ILE A 63 -14.93 -2.79 -16.62
CA ILE A 63 -15.84 -1.82 -16.01
C ILE A 63 -16.38 -0.84 -17.08
N LYS A 64 -15.51 -0.27 -17.92
CA LYS A 64 -15.92 0.65 -19.01
C LYS A 64 -16.90 -0.01 -19.97
N ASN A 65 -16.65 -1.26 -20.34
CA ASN A 65 -17.51 -2.02 -21.25
C ASN A 65 -18.85 -2.43 -20.62
N GLU A 66 -18.85 -2.79 -19.33
CA GLU A 66 -20.05 -3.19 -18.60
C GLU A 66 -20.98 -2.01 -18.32
N LEU A 67 -20.41 -0.84 -18.01
CA LEU A 67 -21.18 0.36 -17.71
C LEU A 67 -21.56 1.16 -18.94
N GLY A 68 -20.67 1.26 -19.93
CA GLY A 68 -20.91 1.99 -21.17
C GLY A 68 -21.30 3.45 -20.94
N ASP A 69 -20.78 4.07 -19.88
CA ASP A 69 -21.22 5.38 -19.40
C ASP A 69 -20.31 6.51 -19.87
N ASP A 70 -20.86 7.50 -20.55
CA ASP A 70 -20.11 8.68 -21.04
C ASP A 70 -19.64 9.62 -19.92
N LEU A 71 -20.16 9.46 -18.70
CA LEU A 71 -19.71 10.20 -17.51
C LEU A 71 -18.57 9.50 -16.77
N LEU A 72 -18.13 8.30 -17.21
CA LEU A 72 -17.02 7.59 -16.59
C LEU A 72 -15.74 7.70 -17.42
N HIS A 73 -14.76 8.39 -16.85
CA HIS A 73 -13.44 8.58 -17.44
C HIS A 73 -12.38 7.87 -16.63
N PHE A 74 -11.36 7.36 -17.32
CA PHE A 74 -10.16 6.83 -16.68
C PHE A 74 -8.94 7.62 -17.15
N ALA A 75 -8.01 7.86 -16.25
CA ALA A 75 -6.74 8.51 -16.56
C ALA A 75 -5.58 7.80 -15.85
N THR A 76 -4.37 8.01 -16.36
CA THR A 76 -3.12 7.69 -15.67
C THR A 76 -2.36 8.99 -15.47
N ALA A 77 -1.87 9.27 -14.27
CA ALA A 77 -1.18 10.51 -13.95
C ALA A 77 0.22 10.25 -13.40
N LYS A 78 1.21 10.93 -13.98
CA LYS A 78 2.61 10.85 -13.55
C LYS A 78 2.88 11.86 -12.43
N ALA A 79 3.03 11.38 -11.19
CA ALA A 79 3.16 12.24 -10.01
C ALA A 79 4.41 13.14 -10.03
N ASP A 80 5.51 12.69 -10.66
CA ASP A 80 6.78 13.45 -10.69
C ASP A 80 6.69 14.81 -11.41
N SER A 81 5.70 14.99 -12.28
CA SER A 81 5.58 16.17 -13.14
C SER A 81 4.27 16.93 -12.99
N ILE A 82 3.52 16.64 -11.93
CA ILE A 82 2.25 17.29 -11.59
C ILE A 82 2.37 17.80 -10.15
N ASP A 83 2.20 19.11 -9.96
CA ASP A 83 2.38 19.76 -8.65
C ASP A 83 1.23 19.41 -7.71
N ALA A 84 0.01 19.29 -8.24
CA ALA A 84 -1.15 18.83 -7.47
C ALA A 84 -0.99 17.41 -6.88
N LEU A 85 -0.03 16.63 -7.40
CA LEU A 85 0.29 15.28 -6.98
C LEU A 85 1.60 15.17 -6.18
N GLU A 86 2.19 16.29 -5.75
CA GLU A 86 3.46 16.31 -5.02
C GLU A 86 3.49 15.34 -3.83
N ARG A 87 2.41 15.34 -3.04
CA ARG A 87 2.21 14.43 -1.90
C ARG A 87 2.22 12.94 -2.23
N TYR A 88 2.05 12.56 -3.50
CA TYR A 88 2.08 11.16 -3.94
C TYR A 88 3.43 10.73 -4.50
N ARG A 89 4.43 11.64 -4.56
CA ARG A 89 5.78 11.34 -5.06
C ARG A 89 6.50 10.37 -4.13
N GLY A 90 7.36 9.53 -4.70
CA GLY A 90 8.20 8.59 -3.94
C GLY A 90 7.47 7.35 -3.39
N LYS A 91 6.14 7.27 -3.51
CA LYS A 91 5.36 6.11 -3.07
C LYS A 91 5.24 5.06 -4.18
N CYS A 92 5.40 3.78 -3.85
CA CYS A 92 5.32 2.67 -4.80
C CYS A 92 4.02 1.84 -4.69
N GLU A 93 3.03 2.31 -3.91
CA GLU A 93 1.70 1.67 -3.88
C GLU A 93 0.77 2.17 -5.02
N PRO A 94 -0.01 1.27 -5.66
CA PRO A 94 -1.05 1.68 -6.60
C PRO A 94 -2.06 2.60 -5.90
N THR A 95 -2.27 3.80 -6.44
CA THR A 95 -3.17 4.80 -5.86
C THR A 95 -4.17 5.26 -6.91
N PHE A 96 -5.46 5.07 -6.63
CA PHE A 96 -6.57 5.49 -7.48
C PHE A 96 -7.30 6.67 -6.85
N LEU A 97 -7.28 7.81 -7.52
CA LEU A 97 -7.98 9.02 -7.10
C LEU A 97 -9.27 9.18 -7.88
N PHE A 98 -10.36 9.50 -7.18
CA PHE A 98 -11.67 9.70 -7.78
C PHE A 98 -12.01 11.18 -7.74
N TYR A 99 -12.26 11.76 -8.91
CA TYR A 99 -12.62 13.17 -9.06
C TYR A 99 -14.01 13.31 -9.68
N GLY A 100 -14.87 14.08 -9.02
CA GLY A 100 -16.18 14.51 -9.55
C GLY A 100 -16.23 16.03 -9.59
N GLY A 101 -16.53 16.62 -10.75
CA GLY A 101 -16.60 18.08 -10.92
C GLY A 101 -15.35 18.85 -10.47
N GLY A 102 -14.16 18.26 -10.62
CA GLY A 102 -12.88 18.83 -10.22
C GLY A 102 -12.50 18.63 -8.75
N GLU A 103 -13.37 18.04 -7.93
CA GLU A 103 -13.13 17.77 -6.52
C GLU A 103 -12.83 16.30 -6.26
N MET A 104 -11.90 16.02 -5.35
CA MET A 104 -11.58 14.65 -4.94
C MET A 104 -12.71 14.10 -4.07
N VAL A 105 -13.39 13.05 -4.53
CA VAL A 105 -14.56 12.46 -3.86
C VAL A 105 -14.24 11.15 -3.15
N SER A 106 -13.14 10.50 -3.52
CA SER A 106 -12.64 9.29 -2.88
C SER A 106 -11.19 8.99 -3.26
N VAL A 107 -10.52 8.19 -2.42
CA VAL A 107 -9.17 7.65 -2.66
C VAL A 107 -9.19 6.14 -2.41
N LEU A 108 -8.47 5.37 -3.22
CA LEU A 108 -8.20 3.96 -2.99
C LEU A 108 -6.71 3.68 -3.12
N ARG A 109 -6.11 3.12 -2.07
CA ARG A 109 -4.73 2.62 -2.06
C ARG A 109 -4.68 1.11 -2.20
N GLY A 110 -3.64 0.61 -2.86
CA GLY A 110 -3.39 -0.80 -3.07
C GLY A 110 -4.17 -1.43 -4.23
N ALA A 111 -3.71 -2.61 -4.65
CA ALA A 111 -4.29 -3.37 -5.77
C ALA A 111 -5.50 -4.21 -5.33
N ASN A 112 -6.59 -3.58 -4.90
CA ASN A 112 -7.84 -4.26 -4.54
C ASN A 112 -8.88 -4.16 -5.67
N ALA A 113 -8.86 -5.13 -6.58
CA ALA A 113 -9.75 -5.15 -7.75
C ALA A 113 -11.26 -5.15 -7.41
N PRO A 114 -11.77 -6.00 -6.48
CA PRO A 114 -13.19 -5.95 -6.09
C PRO A 114 -13.60 -4.61 -5.48
N LEU A 115 -12.74 -4.03 -4.63
CA LEU A 115 -13.03 -2.74 -3.99
C LEU A 115 -13.01 -1.59 -5.00
N LEU A 116 -12.03 -1.57 -5.91
CA LEU A 116 -11.97 -0.61 -7.00
C LEU A 116 -13.25 -0.64 -7.84
N GLN A 117 -13.70 -1.85 -8.24
CA GLN A 117 -14.95 -1.98 -8.99
C GLN A 117 -16.16 -1.45 -8.21
N LYS A 118 -16.27 -1.79 -6.93
CA LYS A 118 -17.34 -1.30 -6.06
C LYS A 118 -17.35 0.22 -5.94
N MET A 119 -16.19 0.83 -5.70
CA MET A 119 -16.05 2.28 -5.55
C MET A 119 -16.38 3.02 -6.84
N VAL A 120 -15.95 2.52 -8.00
CA VAL A 120 -16.32 3.12 -9.30
C VAL A 120 -17.85 3.16 -9.47
N LEU A 121 -18.55 2.07 -9.12
CA LEU A 121 -20.00 2.01 -9.21
C LEU A 121 -20.68 3.00 -8.26
N GLU A 122 -20.24 3.05 -7.01
CA GLU A 122 -20.84 3.91 -5.98
C GLU A 122 -20.60 5.40 -6.26
N GLU A 123 -19.37 5.80 -6.57
CA GLU A 123 -19.06 7.20 -6.85
C GLU A 123 -19.67 7.66 -8.17
N LEU A 124 -19.78 6.79 -9.18
CA LEU A 124 -20.44 7.14 -10.44
C LEU A 124 -21.95 7.36 -10.23
N ALA A 125 -22.59 6.52 -9.41
CA ALA A 125 -23.99 6.70 -9.05
C ALA A 125 -24.20 8.03 -8.32
N ARG A 126 -23.32 8.37 -7.37
CA ARG A 126 -23.39 9.65 -6.64
C ARG A 126 -23.17 10.85 -7.56
N GLU A 127 -22.18 10.80 -8.44
CA GLU A 127 -21.92 11.91 -9.38
C GLU A 127 -23.13 12.14 -10.30
N LYS A 128 -23.83 11.09 -10.75
CA LYS A 128 -25.08 11.23 -11.49
C LYS A 128 -26.16 11.93 -10.67
N THR A 129 -26.38 11.52 -9.43
CA THR A 129 -27.34 12.19 -8.53
C THR A 129 -26.99 13.66 -8.33
N VAL A 130 -25.71 13.99 -8.12
CA VAL A 130 -25.25 15.38 -7.99
C VAL A 130 -25.54 16.18 -9.26
N LEU A 131 -25.30 15.60 -10.45
CA LEU A 131 -25.55 16.25 -11.74
C LEU A 131 -27.04 16.40 -12.09
N GLU A 132 -27.90 15.49 -11.62
CA GLU A 132 -29.35 15.50 -11.89
C GLU A 132 -30.14 16.36 -10.88
N GLU A 133 -29.83 16.22 -9.59
CA GLU A 133 -30.64 16.79 -8.49
C GLU A 133 -30.02 18.05 -7.89
N GLY A 134 -28.73 18.35 -8.16
CA GLY A 134 -28.04 19.51 -7.64
C GLY A 134 -27.70 19.38 -6.15
N GLY A 135 -26.78 18.47 -5.83
CA GLY A 135 -26.26 18.24 -4.47
C GLY A 135 -24.82 18.73 -4.27
N GLU A 136 -24.37 18.79 -3.01
CA GLU A 136 -22.96 19.02 -2.68
C GLU A 136 -22.15 17.73 -2.84
N ARG A 137 -20.92 17.84 -3.36
CA ARG A 137 -20.00 16.70 -3.45
C ARG A 137 -19.36 16.46 -2.09
N ARG A 138 -19.20 15.18 -1.74
CA ARG A 138 -18.43 14.79 -0.56
C ARG A 138 -16.94 14.90 -0.88
N VAL A 139 -16.35 16.07 -0.64
CA VAL A 139 -14.91 16.28 -0.80
C VAL A 139 -14.16 15.50 0.29
N VAL A 140 -13.28 14.61 -0.14
CA VAL A 140 -12.42 13.82 0.75
C VAL A 140 -11.02 14.43 0.72
N LYS A 141 -10.43 14.61 1.89
CA LYS A 141 -8.98 14.82 2.01
C LYS A 141 -8.33 13.44 2.11
N ASP A 142 -7.21 13.26 1.42
CA ASP A 142 -6.43 12.04 1.57
C ASP A 142 -5.71 12.07 2.93
N GLU A 143 -6.32 11.48 3.96
CA GLU A 143 -5.83 11.45 5.34
C GLU A 143 -4.54 10.62 5.51
N GLY A 144 -4.17 9.79 4.53
CA GLY A 144 -2.92 9.00 4.57
C GLY A 144 -1.65 9.79 4.23
N LEU A 145 -1.75 11.12 4.22
CA LEU A 145 -0.74 12.08 3.74
C LEU A 145 -0.87 13.40 4.50
N ILE A 146 -0.66 13.37 5.81
CA ILE A 146 -0.39 14.58 6.60
C ILE A 146 1.05 15.01 6.29
N ASP A 147 1.26 16.30 6.02
CA ASP A 147 2.57 16.86 5.68
C ASP A 147 3.55 16.65 6.84
N GLU A 148 4.73 16.08 6.56
CA GLU A 148 5.79 15.74 7.52
C GLU A 148 6.42 16.96 8.26
N GLU A 149 5.82 18.15 8.19
CA GLU A 149 6.44 19.40 8.69
C GLU A 149 5.75 20.07 9.91
N GLU A 150 4.59 19.60 10.39
CA GLU A 150 3.96 20.14 11.61
C GLU A 150 3.35 19.03 12.48
N GLU A 151 4.17 18.20 13.15
CA GLU A 151 3.74 17.40 14.30
C GLU A 151 4.95 16.92 15.14
N GLU A 152 5.79 17.86 15.57
CA GLU A 152 6.35 17.74 16.93
C GLU A 152 5.26 18.27 17.87
N GLU A 153 4.72 17.41 18.74
CA GLU A 153 3.65 17.64 19.72
C GLU A 153 2.20 17.37 19.25
N GLU A 154 1.79 16.09 19.19
CA GLU A 154 0.64 15.56 19.97
C GLU A 154 0.52 14.03 19.82
N ASP A 155 0.66 13.32 20.93
CA ASP A 155 0.40 11.88 21.07
C ASP A 155 -1.08 11.54 20.77
N GLN A 156 -1.29 10.38 20.13
CA GLN A 156 -2.50 9.52 20.08
C GLN A 156 -3.59 9.78 19.01
N SER A 157 -3.49 9.03 17.91
CA SER A 157 -4.59 8.14 17.52
C SER A 157 -4.05 6.78 17.08
N ASP A 158 -3.80 5.91 18.06
CA ASP A 158 -3.66 4.47 17.86
C ASP A 158 -4.97 3.94 17.23
N GLU A 159 -5.02 3.73 15.91
CA GLU A 159 -5.91 2.69 15.40
C GLU A 159 -5.28 1.34 15.78
N ASP A 160 -5.71 0.80 16.91
CA ASP A 160 -5.39 -0.57 17.33
C ASP A 160 -5.75 -1.53 16.18
N ILE A 161 -4.74 -2.10 15.51
CA ILE A 161 -4.95 -3.17 14.52
C ILE A 161 -5.36 -4.42 15.29
N LEU A 162 -6.66 -4.57 15.56
CA LEU A 162 -7.25 -5.68 16.31
C LEU A 162 -7.29 -6.95 15.46
N VAL A 163 -6.25 -7.78 15.58
CA VAL A 163 -6.20 -9.11 14.93
C VAL A 163 -6.74 -10.18 15.89
N PRO A 164 -7.57 -11.14 15.43
CA PRO A 164 -8.10 -12.21 16.28
C PRO A 164 -7.01 -13.08 16.92
N ASP A 165 -7.10 -13.30 18.23
CA ASP A 165 -6.14 -14.08 19.05
C ASP A 165 -5.86 -15.51 18.55
N SER A 166 -6.73 -16.09 17.72
CA SER A 166 -6.54 -17.44 17.17
C SER A 166 -5.55 -17.50 15.99
N LYS A 167 -5.08 -16.35 15.47
CA LYS A 167 -4.19 -16.30 14.30
C LYS A 167 -2.74 -16.03 14.69
N SER A 168 -1.84 -16.92 14.26
CA SER A 168 -0.40 -16.66 14.31
C SER A 168 0.02 -15.73 13.18
N TYR A 169 0.94 -14.81 13.45
CA TYR A 169 1.54 -13.89 12.47
C TYR A 169 3.08 -13.95 12.50
N THR A 170 3.71 -13.54 11.40
CA THR A 170 5.16 -13.36 11.30
C THR A 170 5.47 -12.10 10.49
N VAL A 171 6.68 -11.57 10.66
CA VAL A 171 7.18 -10.49 9.81
C VAL A 171 7.79 -11.09 8.55
N ALA A 172 7.48 -10.49 7.41
CA ALA A 172 8.09 -10.75 6.12
C ALA A 172 8.67 -9.44 5.57
N ILE A 173 9.87 -9.49 4.98
CA ILE A 173 10.47 -8.30 4.34
C ILE A 173 10.78 -8.63 2.89
N ILE A 174 10.25 -7.85 1.97
CA ILE A 174 10.69 -7.79 0.58
C ILE A 174 11.86 -6.83 0.52
N LYS A 175 13.06 -7.36 0.28
CA LYS A 175 14.33 -6.65 0.40
C LYS A 175 14.54 -5.65 -0.75
N PRO A 176 15.48 -4.67 -0.59
CA PRO A 176 15.65 -3.59 -1.56
C PRO A 176 15.94 -4.06 -2.99
N ASN A 177 16.64 -5.19 -3.16
CA ASN A 177 16.90 -5.72 -4.49
C ASN A 177 15.60 -6.10 -5.21
N ALA A 178 14.67 -6.79 -4.55
CA ALA A 178 13.40 -7.18 -5.19
C ALA A 178 12.51 -5.97 -5.48
N VAL A 179 12.54 -4.95 -4.62
CA VAL A 179 11.82 -3.69 -4.82
C VAL A 179 12.41 -2.92 -6.01
N ALA A 180 13.73 -2.72 -6.05
CA ALA A 180 14.41 -2.00 -7.12
C ALA A 180 14.24 -2.66 -8.51
N HIS A 181 14.07 -3.98 -8.57
CA HIS A 181 13.79 -4.70 -9.81
C HIS A 181 12.29 -4.74 -10.18
N GLY A 182 11.43 -4.01 -9.46
CA GLY A 182 9.99 -3.94 -9.72
C GLY A 182 9.26 -5.26 -9.45
N LYS A 183 9.81 -6.13 -8.59
CA LYS A 183 9.25 -7.47 -8.30
C LYS A 183 8.33 -7.52 -7.09
N ALA A 184 8.24 -6.45 -6.31
CA ALA A 184 7.44 -6.40 -5.10
C ALA A 184 5.96 -6.78 -5.32
N SER A 185 5.28 -6.18 -6.29
CA SER A 185 3.86 -6.46 -6.54
C SER A 185 3.63 -7.91 -6.99
N GLU A 186 4.53 -8.47 -7.80
CA GLU A 186 4.48 -9.87 -8.24
C GLU A 186 4.65 -10.83 -7.05
N ILE A 187 5.58 -10.52 -6.14
CA ILE A 187 5.80 -11.28 -4.92
C ILE A 187 4.57 -11.20 -3.99
N ILE A 188 3.99 -10.01 -3.78
CA ILE A 188 2.79 -9.82 -2.96
C ILE A 188 1.62 -10.66 -3.49
N MET A 189 1.41 -10.67 -4.81
CA MET A 189 0.39 -11.51 -5.43
C MET A 189 0.64 -13.00 -5.13
N LYS A 190 1.88 -13.48 -5.29
CA LYS A 190 2.24 -14.87 -4.97
C LYS A 190 2.03 -15.23 -3.50
N ILE A 191 2.28 -14.30 -2.57
CA ILE A 191 2.01 -14.49 -1.14
C ILE A 191 0.52 -14.73 -0.93
N GLN A 192 -0.35 -13.89 -1.52
CA GLN A 192 -1.80 -14.00 -1.40
C GLN A 192 -2.35 -15.27 -2.07
N ASP A 193 -1.85 -15.61 -3.25
CA ASP A 193 -2.24 -16.81 -4.01
C ASP A 193 -1.85 -18.10 -3.27
N ALA A 194 -0.76 -18.07 -2.49
CA ALA A 194 -0.33 -19.17 -1.63
C ALA A 194 -1.18 -19.31 -0.34
N GLY A 195 -2.22 -18.49 -0.17
CA GLY A 195 -3.16 -18.57 0.96
C GLY A 195 -2.73 -17.81 2.21
N PHE A 196 -1.66 -17.01 2.13
CA PHE A 196 -1.32 -16.08 3.20
C PHE A 196 -2.25 -14.85 3.15
N GLU A 197 -2.50 -14.30 4.33
CA GLU A 197 -3.20 -13.04 4.51
C GLU A 197 -2.18 -11.99 4.96
N ILE A 198 -2.15 -10.87 4.24
CA ILE A 198 -1.31 -9.72 4.58
C ILE A 198 -2.17 -8.79 5.42
N LEU A 199 -1.80 -8.65 6.69
CA LEU A 199 -2.52 -7.85 7.69
C LEU A 199 -2.03 -6.40 7.71
N VAL A 200 -0.73 -6.21 7.46
CA VAL A 200 -0.07 -4.90 7.41
C VAL A 200 0.93 -4.90 6.25
N HIS A 201 1.06 -3.76 5.60
CA HIS A 201 1.98 -3.53 4.49
C HIS A 201 2.53 -2.11 4.57
N GLU A 202 3.84 -1.98 4.78
CA GLU A 202 4.53 -0.70 4.91
C GLU A 202 5.77 -0.67 4.02
N GLU A 203 5.99 0.43 3.30
CA GLU A 203 7.26 0.70 2.64
C GLU A 203 8.19 1.40 3.63
N LYS A 204 9.38 0.84 3.88
CA LYS A 204 10.35 1.40 4.82
C LYS A 204 11.77 1.31 4.26
N THR A 205 12.47 2.43 4.28
CA THR A 205 13.92 2.48 4.04
C THR A 205 14.61 2.49 5.39
N LEU A 206 15.37 1.43 5.71
CA LEU A 206 16.07 1.34 6.99
C LEU A 206 17.29 2.26 6.98
N SER A 207 17.45 3.03 8.04
CA SER A 207 18.73 3.63 8.36
C SER A 207 19.75 2.56 8.73
N ASP A 208 21.03 2.89 8.58
CA ASP A 208 22.15 2.03 8.96
C ASP A 208 22.10 1.62 10.45
N SER A 209 21.63 2.51 11.33
CA SER A 209 21.37 2.21 12.75
C SER A 209 20.20 1.23 12.95
N GLU A 210 19.06 1.47 12.30
CA GLU A 210 17.90 0.58 12.40
C GLU A 210 18.21 -0.82 11.87
N ALA A 211 18.94 -0.91 10.74
CA ALA A 211 19.35 -2.18 10.19
C ALA A 211 20.28 -2.95 11.14
N ARG A 212 21.22 -2.27 11.82
CA ARG A 212 22.09 -2.89 12.83
C ARG A 212 21.30 -3.41 14.02
N ASP A 213 20.36 -2.62 14.53
CA ASP A 213 19.53 -3.01 15.67
C ASP A 213 18.63 -4.22 15.33
N PHE A 214 18.07 -4.22 14.12
CA PHE A 214 17.26 -5.31 13.60
C PHE A 214 18.06 -6.61 13.44
N TYR A 215 19.24 -6.54 12.80
CA TYR A 215 20.09 -7.70 12.54
C TYR A 215 21.13 -7.98 13.64
N GLN A 216 20.96 -7.45 14.85
CA GLN A 216 21.93 -7.58 15.95
C GLN A 216 22.35 -9.04 16.25
N ASN A 217 21.47 -10.02 15.99
CA ASN A 217 21.77 -11.44 16.17
C ASN A 217 22.81 -11.98 15.17
N LYS A 218 23.18 -11.20 14.15
CA LYS A 218 24.12 -11.55 13.09
C LYS A 218 25.46 -10.80 13.15
N VAL A 219 25.71 -10.01 14.21
CA VAL A 219 26.96 -9.23 14.35
C VAL A 219 28.24 -10.08 14.24
N GLY A 220 28.16 -11.38 14.57
CA GLY A 220 29.29 -12.31 14.44
C GLY A 220 29.49 -12.92 13.04
N GLU A 221 28.60 -12.66 12.09
CA GLU A 221 28.71 -13.18 10.72
C GLU A 221 29.67 -12.34 9.89
N ALA A 222 30.49 -12.98 9.05
CA ALA A 222 31.51 -12.30 8.25
C ALA A 222 30.93 -11.26 7.27
N CYS A 223 29.68 -11.43 6.85
CA CYS A 223 28.96 -10.55 5.92
C CYS A 223 28.02 -9.56 6.64
N PHE A 224 28.16 -9.34 7.94
CA PHE A 224 27.27 -8.46 8.70
C PHE A 224 27.26 -7.04 8.13
N GLU A 225 28.42 -6.40 7.93
CA GLU A 225 28.45 -5.03 7.40
C GLU A 225 27.87 -4.94 5.98
N ASP A 226 28.13 -5.94 5.12
CA ASP A 226 27.54 -6.00 3.78
C ASP A 226 26.01 -6.13 3.84
N LEU A 227 25.48 -6.90 4.81
CA LEU A 227 24.05 -7.02 5.06
C LEU A 227 23.44 -5.69 5.50
N ILE A 228 24.08 -4.95 6.40
CA ILE A 228 23.60 -3.64 6.87
C ILE A 228 23.58 -2.62 5.73
N GLN A 229 24.69 -2.52 5.00
CA GLN A 229 24.79 -1.62 3.85
C GLN A 229 23.73 -1.97 2.79
N PHE A 230 23.51 -3.25 2.53
CA PHE A 230 22.50 -3.69 1.60
C PHE A 230 21.07 -3.33 2.06
N MET A 231 20.73 -3.65 3.30
CA MET A 231 19.38 -3.41 3.82
C MET A 231 19.05 -1.92 3.96
N SER A 232 20.08 -1.07 4.05
CA SER A 232 19.96 0.40 4.10
C SER A 232 20.10 1.07 2.73
N SER A 233 20.28 0.29 1.65
CA SER A 233 20.56 0.84 0.30
C SER A 233 19.34 1.38 -0.43
N GLY A 234 18.14 1.15 0.09
CA GLY A 234 16.90 1.58 -0.55
C GLY A 234 15.64 1.03 0.13
N PRO A 235 14.47 1.26 -0.48
CA PRO A 235 13.19 0.89 0.11
C PRO A 235 13.02 -0.62 0.20
N SER A 236 12.46 -1.08 1.32
CA SER A 236 11.97 -2.43 1.54
C SER A 236 10.46 -2.39 1.78
N TYR A 237 9.76 -3.50 1.54
CA TYR A 237 8.40 -3.65 2.05
C TYR A 237 8.38 -4.56 3.26
N VAL A 238 7.86 -4.07 4.38
CA VAL A 238 7.65 -4.83 5.61
C VAL A 238 6.18 -5.24 5.68
N LEU A 239 5.95 -6.53 5.82
CA LEU A 239 4.63 -7.13 5.84
C LEU A 239 4.40 -7.87 7.16
N VAL A 240 3.19 -7.76 7.71
CA VAL A 240 2.70 -8.69 8.74
C VAL A 240 1.84 -9.74 8.03
N VAL A 241 2.29 -10.99 8.03
CA VAL A 241 1.62 -12.08 7.32
C VAL A 241 1.07 -13.12 8.29
N SER A 242 -0.14 -13.60 8.00
CA SER A 242 -0.82 -14.69 8.70
C SER A 242 -1.30 -15.75 7.70
N GLN A 243 -1.85 -16.87 8.16
CA GLN A 243 -2.48 -17.87 7.30
C GLN A 243 -4.02 -17.76 7.37
N ARG A 244 -4.70 -17.84 6.22
CA ARG A 244 -6.17 -17.80 6.16
C ARG A 244 -6.82 -19.01 6.82
N GLU A 245 -6.25 -20.20 6.63
CA GLU A 245 -6.66 -21.47 7.24
C GLU A 245 -5.42 -22.22 7.70
N GLY A 246 -5.35 -22.64 8.96
CA GLY A 246 -4.23 -23.47 9.43
C GLY A 246 -3.82 -23.25 10.89
N SER A 247 -3.19 -24.29 11.44
CA SER A 247 -2.74 -24.42 12.83
C SER A 247 -1.49 -23.57 13.09
N GLY A 248 -1.63 -22.36 13.65
CA GLY A 248 -0.66 -21.66 14.52
C GLY A 248 0.84 -21.58 14.14
N HIS A 249 1.24 -21.97 12.93
CA HIS A 249 2.63 -22.22 12.52
C HIS A 249 3.03 -21.38 11.30
N VAL A 250 2.54 -20.14 11.21
CA VAL A 250 2.82 -19.24 10.09
C VAL A 250 4.32 -19.05 9.84
N VAL A 251 5.16 -19.02 10.88
CA VAL A 251 6.62 -18.85 10.72
C VAL A 251 7.19 -20.01 9.88
N GLN A 252 6.82 -21.25 10.22
CA GLN A 252 7.29 -22.42 9.48
C GLN A 252 6.74 -22.44 8.05
N ALA A 253 5.46 -22.12 7.88
CA ALA A 253 4.85 -22.08 6.56
C ALA A 253 5.46 -21.00 5.67
N TRP A 254 5.74 -19.82 6.23
CA TRP A 254 6.41 -18.72 5.54
C TRP A 254 7.82 -19.14 5.10
N ARG A 255 8.61 -19.73 5.99
CA ARG A 255 9.95 -20.24 5.67
C ARG A 255 9.92 -21.32 4.58
N GLU A 256 8.96 -22.23 4.67
CA GLU A 256 8.76 -23.29 3.68
C GLU A 256 8.48 -22.69 2.29
N PHE A 257 7.61 -21.68 2.25
CA PHE A 257 7.20 -20.99 1.04
C PHE A 257 8.31 -20.16 0.39
N ILE A 258 9.06 -19.38 1.18
CA ILE A 258 10.15 -18.55 0.63
C ILE A 258 11.40 -19.35 0.32
N GLY A 259 11.60 -20.51 0.95
CA GLY A 259 12.74 -21.40 0.73
C GLY A 259 14.02 -21.05 1.53
N PRO A 260 15.10 -21.83 1.37
CA PRO A 260 16.38 -21.65 2.05
C PRO A 260 16.98 -20.26 1.81
N ALA A 261 17.72 -19.73 2.80
CA ALA A 261 18.36 -18.42 2.69
C ALA A 261 19.54 -18.42 1.71
N ASP A 262 20.23 -19.55 1.58
CA ASP A 262 21.25 -19.79 0.57
C ASP A 262 20.59 -20.04 -0.78
N ILE A 263 21.00 -19.27 -1.79
CA ILE A 263 20.36 -19.28 -3.10
C ILE A 263 20.69 -20.55 -3.89
N GLU A 264 21.86 -21.13 -3.71
CA GLU A 264 22.24 -22.36 -4.39
C GLU A 264 21.48 -23.56 -3.80
N GLU A 265 21.30 -23.59 -2.48
CA GLU A 265 20.40 -24.53 -1.80
C GLU A 265 18.95 -24.33 -2.26
N ALA A 266 18.47 -23.09 -2.31
CA ALA A 266 17.11 -22.81 -2.77
C ALA A 266 16.87 -23.29 -4.21
N ARG A 267 17.77 -23.00 -5.15
CA ARG A 267 17.65 -23.43 -6.55
C ARG A 267 17.70 -24.95 -6.70
N ARG A 268 18.55 -25.62 -5.93
CA ARG A 268 18.74 -27.08 -6.01
C ARG A 268 17.58 -27.84 -5.37
N ASP A 269 17.21 -27.45 -4.15
CA ASP A 269 16.33 -28.26 -3.30
C ASP A 269 14.88 -27.77 -3.34
N LYS A 270 14.64 -26.48 -3.64
CA LYS A 270 13.31 -25.86 -3.75
C LYS A 270 13.21 -24.86 -4.91
N PRO A 271 13.30 -25.32 -6.17
CA PRO A 271 13.36 -24.44 -7.35
C PRO A 271 12.15 -23.51 -7.49
N GLU A 272 10.98 -23.93 -6.99
CA GLU A 272 9.73 -23.17 -6.99
C GLU A 272 9.62 -22.17 -5.82
N SER A 273 10.60 -22.10 -4.92
CA SER A 273 10.57 -21.14 -3.81
C SER A 273 10.79 -19.71 -4.30
N LEU A 274 10.29 -18.73 -3.54
CA LEU A 274 10.46 -17.32 -3.93
C LEU A 274 11.93 -16.89 -3.92
N ARG A 275 12.75 -17.40 -3.00
CA ARG A 275 14.20 -17.10 -3.00
C ARG A 275 14.89 -17.67 -4.23
N SER A 276 14.50 -18.86 -4.70
CA SER A 276 15.01 -19.41 -5.98
C SER A 276 14.62 -18.55 -7.18
N GLN A 277 13.38 -18.03 -7.22
CA GLN A 277 12.85 -17.25 -8.34
C GLN A 277 13.36 -15.80 -8.40
N TYR A 278 13.54 -15.14 -7.24
CA TYR A 278 13.82 -13.70 -7.16
C TYR A 278 15.18 -13.37 -6.55
N GLY A 279 15.85 -14.33 -5.92
CA GLY A 279 17.17 -14.15 -5.33
C GLY A 279 18.30 -14.25 -6.36
N SER A 280 19.24 -13.33 -6.30
CA SER A 280 20.45 -13.35 -7.13
C SER A 280 21.63 -13.99 -6.41
N GLU A 281 21.84 -13.65 -5.14
CA GLU A 281 22.92 -14.15 -4.27
C GLU A 281 22.42 -14.29 -2.83
N THR A 282 23.20 -14.91 -1.93
CA THR A 282 22.78 -15.21 -0.56
C THR A 282 22.37 -13.97 0.25
N LEU A 283 23.08 -12.84 0.11
CA LEU A 283 22.66 -11.57 0.72
C LEU A 283 21.43 -10.98 0.01
N PHE A 284 21.46 -11.02 -1.32
CA PHE A 284 20.42 -10.54 -2.24
C PHE A 284 19.33 -11.60 -2.51
N ASN A 285 18.90 -12.30 -1.47
CA ASN A 285 17.95 -13.39 -1.60
C ASN A 285 16.48 -12.93 -1.69
N ALA A 286 16.23 -11.65 -1.97
CA ALA A 286 14.91 -11.01 -2.13
C ALA A 286 14.00 -10.96 -0.89
N LEU A 287 14.06 -11.94 0.01
CA LEU A 287 13.08 -12.10 1.08
C LEU A 287 13.70 -12.43 2.44
N HIS A 288 13.21 -11.77 3.47
CA HIS A 288 13.44 -12.12 4.88
C HIS A 288 12.24 -12.89 5.46
N GLY A 289 12.52 -13.75 6.43
CA GLY A 289 11.50 -14.42 7.21
C GLY A 289 12.08 -14.90 8.52
N SER A 290 11.33 -14.73 9.60
CA SER A 290 11.80 -15.07 10.94
C SER A 290 12.17 -16.56 11.06
N ASP A 291 13.14 -16.89 11.90
CA ASP A 291 13.60 -18.25 12.16
C ASP A 291 12.66 -19.02 13.10
N ASP A 292 12.10 -18.31 14.08
CA ASP A 292 11.19 -18.86 15.08
C ASP A 292 10.18 -17.80 15.57
N ASN A 293 9.24 -18.23 16.42
CA ASN A 293 8.22 -17.35 16.99
C ASN A 293 8.79 -16.26 17.91
N HIS A 294 9.95 -16.49 18.56
CA HIS A 294 10.58 -15.48 19.40
C HIS A 294 11.17 -14.36 18.56
N GLN A 295 11.84 -14.69 17.45
CA GLN A 295 12.34 -13.73 16.49
C GLN A 295 11.17 -12.98 15.84
N ALA A 296 10.13 -13.68 15.38
CA ALA A 296 8.94 -13.05 14.80
C ALA A 296 8.29 -12.01 15.73
N ARG A 297 8.18 -12.30 17.03
CA ARG A 297 7.64 -11.35 18.02
C ARG A 297 8.53 -10.12 18.22
N ARG A 298 9.86 -10.31 18.25
CA ARG A 298 10.80 -9.17 18.38
C ARG A 298 10.78 -8.30 17.14
N GLU A 299 10.80 -8.91 15.96
CA GLU A 299 10.75 -8.21 14.67
C GLU A 299 9.44 -7.43 14.52
N LEU A 300 8.32 -8.03 14.95
CA LEU A 300 7.04 -7.33 14.95
C LEU A 300 7.04 -6.14 15.90
N ALA A 301 7.53 -6.30 17.13
CA ALA A 301 7.60 -5.19 18.09
C ALA A 301 8.58 -4.09 17.64
N PHE A 302 9.60 -4.43 16.84
CA PHE A 302 10.53 -3.48 16.27
C PHE A 302 9.88 -2.61 15.18
N PHE A 303 9.13 -3.22 14.25
CA PHE A 303 8.50 -2.47 13.15
C PHE A 303 7.14 -1.88 13.50
N PHE A 304 6.36 -2.57 14.34
CA PHE A 304 4.97 -2.24 14.63
C PHE A 304 4.72 -2.29 16.15
N PRO A 305 5.27 -1.34 16.93
CA PRO A 305 5.13 -1.32 18.39
C PRO A 305 3.66 -1.20 18.86
N SER A 306 2.81 -0.55 18.08
CA SER A 306 1.35 -0.44 18.32
C SER A 306 0.55 -1.67 17.87
N PHE A 307 1.18 -2.72 17.32
CA PHE A 307 0.45 -3.92 16.92
C PHE A 307 -0.03 -4.71 18.16
N ARG A 308 -1.35 -4.75 18.39
CA ARG A 308 -1.97 -5.44 19.52
C ARG A 308 -2.82 -6.62 19.09
N THR A 309 -2.68 -7.74 19.81
CA THR A 309 -3.63 -8.86 19.76
C THR A 309 -4.75 -8.63 20.76
N SER A 310 -5.93 -9.19 20.49
CA SER A 310 -7.18 -8.94 21.23
C SER A 310 -7.03 -9.09 22.76
N SER A 311 -6.19 -10.01 23.22
CA SER A 311 -5.93 -10.25 24.66
C SER A 311 -5.17 -9.16 25.43
N ARG A 312 -4.45 -8.22 24.80
CA ARG A 312 -3.75 -7.11 25.50
C ARG A 312 -4.61 -5.87 25.72
N ALA A 313 -5.73 -5.76 25.02
CA ALA A 313 -6.72 -4.71 25.25
C ALA A 313 -7.56 -5.02 26.50
N GLU A 314 -7.95 -6.29 26.68
CA GLU A 314 -8.83 -6.71 27.80
C GLU A 314 -8.12 -6.75 29.16
N GLN A 315 -6.80 -7.00 29.22
CA GLN A 315 -6.05 -6.98 30.49
C GLN A 315 -5.82 -5.59 31.06
N HIS A 316 -5.79 -4.54 30.23
CA HIS A 316 -5.66 -3.15 30.69
C HIS A 316 -6.99 -2.58 31.19
N GLU A 317 -8.13 -3.10 30.74
CA GLU A 317 -9.43 -2.71 31.29
C GLU A 317 -9.66 -3.31 32.69
N GLU A 318 -9.24 -4.56 32.95
CA GLU A 318 -9.39 -5.16 34.28
C GLU A 318 -8.48 -4.53 35.36
N GLU A 319 -7.23 -4.16 35.02
CA GLU A 319 -6.36 -3.47 35.99
C GLU A 319 -6.81 -2.02 36.28
N GLY A 320 -7.35 -1.32 35.28
CA GLY A 320 -7.93 0.02 35.44
C GLY A 320 -9.21 0.05 36.28
N ILE A 321 -10.06 -0.97 36.14
CA ILE A 321 -11.28 -1.12 36.95
C ILE A 321 -10.93 -1.48 38.41
N ASN A 322 -9.90 -2.31 38.64
CA ASN A 322 -9.52 -2.71 40.00
C ASN A 322 -8.92 -1.54 40.82
N LEU A 323 -8.16 -0.64 40.17
CA LEU A 323 -7.63 0.58 40.78
C LEU A 323 -8.73 1.62 41.11
N MET A 324 -9.74 1.78 40.26
CA MET A 324 -10.88 2.67 40.56
C MET A 324 -11.78 2.13 41.67
N THR A 325 -11.86 0.82 41.83
CA THR A 325 -12.68 0.19 42.88
C THR A 325 -12.01 0.31 44.26
N PHE A 326 -10.67 0.19 44.33
CA PHE A 326 -9.90 0.39 45.57
C PHE A 326 -9.93 1.84 46.10
N SER A 327 -9.97 2.84 45.21
CA SER A 327 -9.97 4.25 45.61
C SER A 327 -11.30 4.73 46.20
N LYS A 328 -12.43 4.10 45.82
CA LYS A 328 -13.76 4.44 46.37
C LYS A 328 -14.00 3.87 47.78
N GLU A 329 -13.35 2.77 48.17
CA GLU A 329 -13.48 2.22 49.54
C GLU A 329 -12.63 2.97 50.57
N LEU A 330 -11.55 3.64 50.17
CA LEU A 330 -10.71 4.45 51.05
C LEU A 330 -11.25 5.86 51.31
N CYS A 331 -12.17 6.35 50.47
CA CYS A 331 -12.78 7.68 50.62
C CYS A 331 -14.15 7.67 51.33
N SER A 332 -14.63 6.49 51.76
CA SER A 332 -15.92 6.31 52.44
C SER A 332 -15.81 5.76 53.87
N ARG A 333 -14.65 5.91 54.53
CA ARG A 333 -14.48 5.58 55.95
C ARG A 333 -14.01 6.76 56.78
#